data_AF-A0A0Q9LNR4-F1
#
_entry.id   AF-A0A0Q9LNR4-F1
#
_cell.length_a   1.000
_cell.length_b   1.000
_cell.length_c   1.000
_cell.angle_alpha   90.00
_cell.angle_beta   90.00
_cell.angle_gamma   90.00
#
_symmetry.space_group_name_H-M   'P 1'
#
loop_
_entity.id
_entity.type
_entity.pdbx_description
1 polymer ?
#
loop_
_entity_poly.entity_id
_entity_poly.type
_entity_poly.pdbx_seq_one_letter_code
_entity_poly.pdbx_strand_id
1 'polypeptide(L)'
;MVLELLAAHRDPVTAAALAASSGQHTNTVREHLDALVDAGLATRERAESLGRGRPAWLYAATELQQPVVREYAGLATALAMQLARTSLHPRDDAVEAGRVWGEQLAGERTPPSSPAGARREVVDLLTGLGFDPTADSRVQTVRLRQCPLIAAAREEPEVVCSVHLGIVRGALETWDTHSDETSLVPFAEPGACLLHLTGATARTGGDQP
;
A
#
# COMPACT_ATOMS: atom_id res chain seq x y z
N MET A 1 -5.61 5.14 -21.11
CA MET A 1 -5.22 4.43 -22.33
C MET A 1 -3.94 3.58 -22.18
N VAL A 2 -2.71 4.13 -22.12
CA VAL A 2 -1.49 3.28 -22.02
C VAL A 2 -1.42 2.50 -20.72
N LEU A 3 -1.77 3.11 -19.58
CA LEU A 3 -1.82 2.43 -18.28
C LEU A 3 -2.86 1.30 -18.24
N GLU A 4 -4.06 1.52 -18.80
CA GLU A 4 -5.11 0.50 -18.84
C GLU A 4 -4.72 -0.69 -19.71
N LEU A 5 -4.09 -0.43 -20.86
CA LEU A 5 -3.55 -1.48 -21.72
C LEU A 5 -2.43 -2.24 -21.02
N LEU A 6 -1.53 -1.55 -20.33
CA LEU A 6 -0.46 -2.18 -19.56
C LEU A 6 -1.03 -3.04 -18.42
N ALA A 7 -2.04 -2.55 -17.69
CA ALA A 7 -2.71 -3.25 -16.61
C ALA A 7 -3.53 -4.47 -17.04
N ALA A 8 -3.96 -4.52 -18.31
CA ALA A 8 -4.65 -5.67 -18.87
C ALA A 8 -3.72 -6.87 -19.16
N HIS A 9 -2.40 -6.66 -19.20
CA HIS A 9 -1.43 -7.73 -19.41
C HIS A 9 -1.01 -8.34 -18.07
N ARG A 10 -1.01 -9.68 -17.98
CA ARG A 10 -0.57 -10.42 -16.79
C ARG A 10 0.95 -10.50 -16.68
N ASP A 11 1.66 -10.50 -17.82
CA ASP A 11 3.11 -10.60 -17.90
C ASP A 11 3.73 -9.27 -18.35
N PRO A 12 4.98 -8.97 -17.96
CA PRO A 12 5.69 -7.78 -18.44
C PRO A 12 5.77 -7.72 -19.97
N VAL A 13 5.48 -6.56 -20.55
CA VAL A 13 5.40 -6.36 -22.00
C VAL A 13 6.37 -5.29 -22.51
N THR A 14 6.79 -5.43 -23.77
CA THR A 14 7.65 -4.41 -24.39
C THR A 14 6.83 -3.19 -24.86
N ALA A 15 7.47 -2.03 -24.94
CA ALA A 15 6.87 -0.83 -25.54
C ALA A 15 6.42 -1.06 -27.00
N ALA A 16 7.09 -1.97 -27.73
CA ALA A 16 6.72 -2.32 -29.10
C ALA A 16 5.40 -3.11 -29.15
N ALA A 17 5.20 -4.06 -28.23
CA ALA A 17 3.95 -4.82 -28.13
C ALA A 17 2.76 -3.90 -27.78
N LEU A 18 2.95 -2.97 -26.83
CA LEU A 18 1.94 -1.97 -26.48
C LEU A 18 1.64 -0.96 -27.59
N ALA A 19 2.65 -0.58 -28.38
CA ALA A 19 2.46 0.26 -29.55
C ALA A 19 1.61 -0.43 -30.62
N ALA A 20 1.88 -1.72 -30.87
CA ALA A 20 1.10 -2.53 -31.80
C ALA A 20 -0.36 -2.69 -31.35
N SER A 21 -0.62 -2.91 -30.05
CA SER A 21 -1.99 -3.07 -29.53
C SER A 21 -2.78 -1.76 -29.44
N SER A 22 -2.09 -0.63 -29.22
CA SER A 22 -2.72 0.69 -29.11
C SER A 22 -2.82 1.48 -30.41
N GLY A 23 -2.20 0.99 -31.50
CA GLY A 23 -2.12 1.71 -32.78
C GLY A 23 -1.26 2.99 -32.73
N GLN A 24 -0.47 3.17 -31.67
CA GLN A 24 0.38 4.34 -31.47
C GLN A 24 1.83 4.10 -31.92
N HIS A 25 2.58 5.18 -32.11
CA HIS A 25 4.00 5.08 -32.40
C HIS A 25 4.80 4.65 -31.15
N THR A 26 5.81 3.79 -31.32
CA THR A 26 6.58 3.21 -30.20
C THR A 26 7.28 4.25 -29.33
N ASN A 27 7.73 5.38 -29.90
CA ASN A 27 8.34 6.45 -29.10
C ASN A 27 7.32 7.11 -28.16
N THR A 28 6.11 7.39 -28.64
CA THR A 28 5.03 7.96 -27.83
C THR A 28 4.66 7.04 -26.66
N VAL A 29 4.53 5.74 -26.94
CA VAL A 29 4.27 4.74 -25.90
C VAL A 29 5.42 4.67 -24.89
N ARG A 30 6.68 4.75 -25.35
CA ARG A 30 7.84 4.76 -24.46
C ARG A 30 7.86 5.97 -23.52
N GLU A 31 7.60 7.17 -24.05
CA GLU A 31 7.50 8.39 -23.24
C GLU A 31 6.39 8.28 -22.19
N HIS A 32 5.25 7.71 -22.55
CA HIS A 32 4.15 7.48 -21.60
C HIS A 32 4.53 6.43 -20.55
N LEU A 33 5.21 5.35 -20.93
CA LEU A 33 5.67 4.32 -20.00
C LEU A 33 6.73 4.86 -19.05
N ASP A 34 7.68 5.67 -19.52
CA ASP A 34 8.68 6.32 -18.67
C ASP A 34 7.98 7.26 -17.66
N ALA A 35 6.99 8.04 -18.08
CA ALA A 35 6.19 8.88 -17.18
C ALA A 35 5.38 8.05 -16.16
N LEU A 36 4.86 6.88 -16.54
CA LEU A 36 4.16 5.97 -15.61
C LEU A 36 5.13 5.34 -14.60
N VAL A 37 6.36 5.01 -15.03
CA VAL A 37 7.41 4.52 -14.12
C VAL A 37 7.81 5.62 -13.14
N ASP A 38 8.03 6.85 -13.62
CA ASP A 38 8.36 8.00 -12.76
C ASP A 38 7.22 8.32 -11.78
N ALA A 39 5.96 8.08 -12.18
CA ALA A 39 4.79 8.22 -11.32
C ALA A 39 4.54 7.01 -10.39
N GLY A 40 5.36 5.96 -10.46
CA GLY A 40 5.20 4.73 -9.66
C GLY A 40 3.97 3.89 -10.01
N LEU A 41 3.42 4.05 -11.22
CA LEU A 41 2.25 3.33 -11.74
C LEU A 41 2.64 2.12 -12.62
N ALA A 42 3.91 2.05 -13.00
CA ALA A 42 4.50 0.95 -13.74
C ALA A 42 5.91 0.64 -13.22
N THR A 43 6.35 -0.59 -13.39
CA THR A 43 7.74 -1.01 -13.20
C THR A 43 8.37 -1.30 -14.55
N ARG A 44 9.71 -1.23 -14.62
CA ARG A 44 10.46 -1.69 -15.78
C ARG A 44 11.63 -2.57 -15.38
N GLU A 45 11.85 -3.62 -16.16
CA GLU A 45 13.00 -4.52 -16.02
C GLU A 45 13.63 -4.79 -17.39
N ARG A 46 14.90 -5.19 -17.42
CA ARG A 46 15.54 -5.58 -18.68
C ARG A 46 15.17 -7.03 -18.99
N ALA A 47 14.69 -7.27 -20.20
CA ALA A 47 14.52 -8.63 -20.71
C ALA A 47 15.85 -9.40 -20.67
N GLU A 48 15.78 -10.72 -20.53
CA GLU A 48 16.94 -11.57 -20.72
C GLU A 48 17.48 -11.46 -22.15
N SER A 49 18.81 -11.38 -22.28
CA SER A 49 19.46 -11.18 -23.57
C SER A 49 19.56 -12.49 -24.36
N LEU A 50 18.52 -12.83 -25.11
CA LEU A 50 18.56 -13.94 -26.08
C LEU A 50 19.14 -13.46 -27.43
N GLY A 51 20.47 -13.30 -27.52
CA GLY A 51 21.18 -13.07 -28.78
C GLY A 51 21.89 -11.70 -28.94
N ARG A 52 22.15 -11.28 -30.19
CA ARG A 52 22.85 -10.02 -30.51
C ARG A 52 21.86 -8.85 -30.56
N GLY A 53 21.93 -7.96 -29.57
CA GLY A 53 21.15 -6.72 -29.49
C GLY A 53 21.16 -6.15 -28.08
N ARG A 54 20.76 -4.89 -27.90
CA ARG A 54 20.51 -4.35 -26.55
C ARG A 54 19.22 -4.97 -26.01
N PRO A 55 19.21 -5.57 -24.82
CA PRO A 55 17.99 -6.14 -24.26
C PRO A 55 16.89 -5.10 -24.17
N ALA A 56 15.67 -5.48 -24.56
CA ALA A 56 14.51 -4.60 -24.48
C ALA A 56 14.10 -4.37 -23.02
N TRP A 57 13.49 -3.21 -22.75
CA TRP A 57 12.78 -2.99 -21.50
C TRP A 57 11.42 -3.68 -21.56
N LEU A 58 11.12 -4.46 -20.54
CA LEU A 58 9.79 -4.97 -20.23
C LEU A 58 9.17 -4.05 -19.18
N TYR A 59 7.88 -3.79 -19.34
CA TYR A 59 7.10 -2.94 -18.47
C TYR A 59 5.94 -3.75 -17.91
N ALA A 60 5.63 -3.56 -16.64
CA ALA A 60 4.45 -4.10 -16.00
C ALA A 60 3.72 -2.98 -15.28
N ALA A 61 2.39 -3.02 -15.23
CA ALA A 61 1.66 -2.14 -14.34
C ALA A 61 1.92 -2.61 -12.90
N THR A 62 2.03 -1.68 -11.95
CA THR A 62 2.08 -2.07 -10.54
C THR A 62 0.83 -2.85 -10.16
N GLU A 63 0.91 -3.76 -9.18
CA GLU A 63 -0.22 -4.62 -8.77
C GLU A 63 -1.51 -3.84 -8.48
N LEU A 64 -1.39 -2.65 -7.90
CA LEU A 64 -2.50 -1.72 -7.63
C LEU A 64 -3.30 -1.29 -8.87
N GLN A 65 -2.74 -1.46 -10.06
CA GLN A 65 -3.35 -1.05 -11.31
C GLN A 65 -4.08 -2.20 -12.00
N GLN A 66 -3.91 -3.45 -11.55
CA GLN A 66 -4.57 -4.60 -12.15
C GLN A 66 -6.10 -4.52 -11.98
N PRO A 67 -6.90 -4.91 -13.00
CA PRO A 67 -8.36 -4.79 -12.98
C PRO A 67 -9.03 -5.45 -11.76
N VAL A 68 -8.56 -6.64 -11.38
CA VAL A 68 -9.07 -7.38 -10.22
C VAL A 68 -8.90 -6.59 -8.92
N VAL A 69 -7.78 -5.91 -8.73
CA VAL A 69 -7.51 -5.08 -7.54
C VAL A 69 -8.46 -3.88 -7.52
N ARG A 70 -8.76 -3.28 -8.69
CA ARG A 70 -9.72 -2.18 -8.80
C ARG A 70 -11.16 -2.60 -8.47
N GLU A 71 -11.59 -3.79 -8.90
CA GLU A 71 -12.91 -4.33 -8.58
C GLU A 71 -13.07 -4.56 -7.06
N TYR A 72 -12.06 -5.16 -6.42
CA TYR A 72 -12.06 -5.34 -4.96
C TYR A 72 -11.98 -4.00 -4.21
N ALA A 73 -11.26 -3.00 -4.74
CA ALA A 73 -11.26 -1.67 -4.18
C ALA A 73 -12.64 -1.00 -4.22
N GLY A 74 -13.40 -1.19 -5.32
CA GLY A 74 -14.78 -0.73 -5.43
C GLY A 74 -15.70 -1.40 -4.39
N LEU A 75 -15.58 -2.72 -4.20
CA LEU A 75 -16.33 -3.45 -3.17
C LEU A 75 -15.97 -2.96 -1.76
N ALA A 76 -14.68 -2.81 -1.47
CA ALA A 76 -14.21 -2.30 -0.18
C ALA A 76 -14.74 -0.88 0.10
N THR A 77 -14.81 -0.03 -0.92
CA THR A 77 -15.40 1.32 -0.81
C THR A 77 -16.86 1.24 -0.42
N ALA A 78 -17.66 0.42 -1.12
CA ALA A 78 -19.09 0.27 -0.82
C ALA A 78 -19.34 -0.25 0.60
N LEU A 79 -18.54 -1.21 1.06
CA LEU A 79 -18.62 -1.74 2.43
C LEU A 79 -18.21 -0.69 3.47
N ALA A 80 -17.15 0.08 3.21
CA ALA A 80 -16.72 1.15 4.10
C ALA A 80 -17.80 2.24 4.25
N MET A 81 -18.40 2.67 3.14
CA MET A 81 -19.52 3.63 3.15
C MET A 81 -20.75 3.09 3.90
N GLN A 82 -21.04 1.80 3.75
CA GLN A 82 -22.14 1.17 4.49
C GLN A 82 -21.85 1.16 5.99
N LEU A 83 -20.64 0.76 6.41
CA LEU A 83 -20.23 0.77 7.81
C LEU A 83 -20.30 2.17 8.40
N ALA A 84 -19.76 3.18 7.70
CA ALA A 84 -19.82 4.58 8.10
C ALA A 84 -21.25 5.07 8.36
N ARG A 85 -22.21 4.59 7.57
CA ARG A 85 -23.62 4.99 7.68
C ARG A 85 -24.43 4.23 8.73
N THR A 86 -24.12 2.96 8.96
CA THR A 86 -24.98 2.08 9.78
C THR A 86 -24.42 1.74 11.15
N SER A 87 -23.11 1.86 11.35
CA SER A 87 -22.50 1.61 12.65
C SER A 87 -22.73 2.80 13.61
N LEU A 88 -22.88 2.49 14.89
CA LEU A 88 -22.86 3.48 15.98
C LEU A 88 -21.43 3.93 16.32
N HIS A 89 -20.44 3.08 16.05
CA HIS A 89 -19.02 3.28 16.35
C HIS A 89 -18.16 2.85 15.14
N PRO A 90 -18.30 3.51 13.98
CA PRO A 90 -17.70 3.06 12.72
C PRO A 90 -16.18 2.93 12.79
N ARG A 91 -15.52 3.79 13.57
CA ARG A 91 -14.08 3.71 13.82
C ARG A 91 -13.69 2.43 14.56
N ASP A 92 -14.38 2.12 15.65
CA ASP A 92 -14.04 0.98 16.51
C ASP A 92 -14.35 -0.33 15.79
N ASP A 93 -15.49 -0.41 15.10
CA ASP A 93 -15.85 -1.56 14.27
C ASP A 93 -14.85 -1.78 13.13
N ALA A 94 -14.35 -0.70 12.52
CA ALA A 94 -13.31 -0.78 11.49
C ALA A 94 -11.98 -1.26 12.05
N VAL A 95 -11.56 -0.76 13.23
CA VAL A 95 -10.37 -1.28 13.92
C VAL A 95 -10.53 -2.77 14.21
N GLU A 96 -11.68 -3.21 14.70
CA GLU A 96 -11.91 -4.62 15.00
C GLU A 96 -11.88 -5.50 13.74
N ALA A 97 -12.51 -5.06 12.65
CA ALA A 97 -12.44 -5.76 11.37
C ALA A 97 -10.99 -5.88 10.87
N GLY A 98 -10.20 -4.81 11.00
CA GLY A 98 -8.78 -4.82 10.68
C GLY A 98 -7.99 -5.76 11.61
N ARG A 99 -8.30 -5.77 12.91
CA ARG A 99 -7.61 -6.58 13.93
C ARG A 99 -7.74 -8.05 13.64
N VAL A 100 -8.96 -8.53 13.39
CA VAL A 100 -9.24 -9.92 12.99
C VAL A 100 -8.45 -10.32 11.74
N TRP A 101 -8.37 -9.44 10.74
CA TRP A 101 -7.60 -9.73 9.54
C TRP A 101 -6.08 -9.73 9.79
N GLY A 102 -5.59 -8.77 10.59
CA GLY A 102 -4.19 -8.69 11.00
C GLY A 102 -3.71 -9.94 11.74
N GLU A 103 -4.55 -10.50 12.62
CA GLU A 103 -4.28 -11.77 13.30
C GLU A 103 -4.11 -12.93 12.32
N GLN A 104 -5.01 -13.04 11.33
CA GLN A 104 -4.92 -14.08 10.30
C GLN A 104 -3.62 -13.98 9.50
N LEU A 105 -3.29 -12.77 9.03
CA LEU A 105 -2.06 -12.53 8.27
C LEU A 105 -0.80 -12.80 9.09
N ALA A 106 -0.81 -12.47 10.38
CA ALA A 106 0.31 -12.72 11.28
C ALA A 106 0.47 -14.20 11.64
N GLY A 107 -0.64 -14.94 11.74
CA GLY A 107 -0.65 -16.39 12.01
C GLY A 107 -0.04 -17.24 10.89
N GLU A 108 0.00 -16.73 9.66
CA GLU A 108 0.66 -17.37 8.52
C GLU A 108 2.19 -17.19 8.51
N ARG A 109 2.72 -16.36 9.41
CA ARG A 109 4.14 -15.98 9.47
C ARG A 109 4.86 -16.64 10.64
N THR A 110 6.18 -16.74 10.53
CA THR A 110 7.00 -17.18 11.65
C THR A 110 7.02 -16.07 12.71
N PRO A 111 6.69 -16.37 13.99
CA PRO A 111 6.70 -15.35 15.02
C PRO A 111 8.09 -14.72 15.21
N PRO A 112 8.16 -13.39 15.31
CA PRO A 112 9.40 -12.67 15.58
C PRO A 112 9.89 -12.94 17.00
N SER A 113 11.21 -12.92 17.21
CA SER A 113 11.83 -13.19 18.50
C SER A 113 11.96 -11.97 19.42
N SER A 114 11.49 -10.80 18.99
CA SER A 114 11.56 -9.56 19.78
C SER A 114 10.54 -8.51 19.33
N PRO A 115 10.18 -7.53 20.18
CA PRO A 115 9.30 -6.43 19.78
C PRO A 115 9.82 -5.60 18.61
N ALA A 116 11.15 -5.44 18.48
CA ALA A 116 11.76 -4.78 17.34
C ALA A 116 11.65 -5.63 16.06
N GLY A 117 11.72 -6.96 16.19
CA GLY A 117 11.45 -7.90 15.11
C GLY A 117 10.00 -7.83 14.66
N ALA A 118 9.04 -7.79 15.59
CA ALA A 118 7.62 -7.65 15.29
C ALA A 118 7.31 -6.39 14.48
N ARG A 119 7.90 -5.25 14.85
CA ARG A 119 7.73 -4.02 14.08
C ARG A 119 8.30 -4.11 12.66
N ARG A 120 9.39 -4.85 12.45
CA ARG A 120 9.94 -5.11 11.09
C ARG A 120 9.02 -6.02 10.29
N GLU A 121 8.51 -7.09 10.91
CA GLU A 121 7.55 -7.98 10.25
C GLU A 121 6.24 -7.26 9.88
N VAL A 122 5.78 -6.30 10.69
CA VAL A 122 4.68 -5.40 10.30
C VAL A 122 5.02 -4.61 9.04
N VAL A 123 6.23 -4.04 8.95
CA VAL A 123 6.67 -3.30 7.76
C VAL A 123 6.71 -4.22 6.52
N ASP A 124 7.18 -5.44 6.67
CA ASP A 124 7.22 -6.41 5.57
C ASP A 124 5.80 -6.87 5.17
N LEU A 125 4.90 -7.04 6.13
CA LEU A 125 3.48 -7.29 5.91
C LEU A 125 2.83 -6.15 5.13
N LEU A 126 3.03 -4.90 5.55
CA LEU A 126 2.50 -3.72 4.86
C LEU A 126 3.10 -3.56 3.46
N THR A 127 4.34 -3.99 3.25
CA THR A 127 4.95 -4.04 1.91
C THR A 127 4.20 -5.02 1.01
N GLY A 128 3.93 -6.24 1.50
CA GLY A 128 3.15 -7.24 0.77
C GLY A 128 1.69 -6.83 0.52
N LEU A 129 1.13 -5.97 1.37
CA LEU A 129 -0.19 -5.36 1.15
C LEU A 129 -0.16 -4.14 0.22
N GLY A 130 1.01 -3.68 -0.26
CA GLY A 130 1.12 -2.59 -1.23
C GLY A 130 1.08 -1.18 -0.62
N PHE A 131 1.50 -0.99 0.63
CA PHE A 131 1.54 0.33 1.28
C PHE A 131 2.80 1.16 1.00
N ASP A 132 3.82 0.59 0.35
CA ASP A 132 5.14 1.20 0.15
C ASP A 132 5.70 1.85 1.44
N PRO A 133 5.95 1.05 2.50
CA PRO A 133 6.35 1.58 3.80
C PRO A 133 7.82 2.02 3.81
N THR A 134 8.12 3.11 4.53
CA THR A 134 9.48 3.52 4.85
C THR A 134 9.59 3.85 6.32
N ALA A 135 10.31 3.00 7.04
CA ALA A 135 10.54 3.11 8.47
C ALA A 135 11.76 3.97 8.81
N ASP A 136 11.72 4.60 9.98
CA ASP A 136 12.92 5.16 10.59
C ASP A 136 13.88 4.07 11.11
N SER A 137 15.08 4.47 11.54
CA SER A 137 16.10 3.52 12.02
C SER A 137 15.66 2.63 13.19
N ARG A 138 14.67 3.07 13.99
CA ARG A 138 14.15 2.33 15.15
C ARG A 138 12.87 1.56 14.85
N VAL A 139 12.33 1.70 13.65
CA VAL A 139 11.06 1.12 13.22
C VAL A 139 9.94 1.52 14.17
N GLN A 140 9.92 2.79 14.59
CA GLN A 140 8.92 3.37 15.48
C GLN A 140 7.93 4.23 14.71
N THR A 141 8.39 4.90 13.66
CA THR A 141 7.55 5.67 12.75
C THR A 141 7.77 5.19 11.33
N VAL A 142 6.68 4.94 10.62
CA VAL A 142 6.66 4.41 9.26
C VAL A 142 5.82 5.33 8.39
N ARG A 143 6.40 5.83 7.30
CA ARG A 143 5.67 6.53 6.24
C ARG A 143 5.07 5.50 5.30
N LEU A 144 3.76 5.55 5.07
CA LEU A 144 3.08 4.74 4.07
C LEU A 144 2.81 5.62 2.86
N ARG A 145 3.53 5.39 1.75
CA ARG A 145 3.46 6.25 0.56
C ARG A 145 2.41 5.80 -0.45
N GLN A 146 1.93 4.56 -0.31
CA GLN A 146 0.84 4.04 -1.11
C GLN A 146 -0.30 3.56 -0.21
N CYS A 147 -1.51 3.62 -0.77
CA CYS A 147 -2.70 3.06 -0.16
C CYS A 147 -3.44 2.30 -1.25
N PRO A 148 -3.59 0.97 -1.15
CA PRO A 148 -4.32 0.17 -2.14
C PRO A 148 -5.78 0.62 -2.31
N LEU A 149 -6.34 1.21 -1.26
CA LEU A 149 -7.71 1.71 -1.20
C LEU A 149 -7.76 3.25 -1.19
N ILE A 150 -6.83 3.94 -1.86
CA ILE A 150 -6.70 5.41 -1.80
C ILE A 150 -8.00 6.16 -2.15
N ALA A 151 -8.80 5.65 -3.09
CA ALA A 151 -10.09 6.24 -3.43
C ALA A 151 -11.05 6.18 -2.23
N ALA A 152 -11.24 4.99 -1.65
CA ALA A 152 -12.06 4.79 -0.46
C ALA A 152 -11.54 5.60 0.74
N ALA A 153 -10.22 5.62 0.95
CA ALA A 153 -9.61 6.35 2.07
C ALA A 153 -9.77 7.87 1.97
N ARG A 154 -9.98 8.42 0.77
CA ARG A 154 -10.27 9.84 0.58
C ARG A 154 -11.73 10.17 0.88
N GLU A 155 -12.64 9.24 0.62
CA GLU A 155 -14.07 9.40 0.87
C GLU A 155 -14.41 9.11 2.34
N GLU A 156 -13.89 8.00 2.88
CA GLU A 156 -14.18 7.49 4.23
C GLU A 156 -12.89 7.19 5.01
N PRO A 157 -12.04 8.20 5.31
CA PRO A 157 -10.76 8.00 6.00
C PRO A 157 -10.93 7.37 7.38
N GLU A 158 -11.99 7.74 8.11
CA GLU A 158 -12.23 7.24 9.48
C GLU A 158 -12.49 5.73 9.51
N VAL A 159 -13.04 5.16 8.44
CA VAL A 159 -13.25 3.72 8.33
C VAL A 159 -12.02 3.05 7.74
N VAL A 160 -11.61 3.44 6.53
CA VAL A 160 -10.57 2.73 5.79
C VAL A 160 -9.22 2.77 6.50
N CYS A 161 -8.82 3.94 7.03
CA CYS A 161 -7.57 4.04 7.76
C CYS A 161 -7.64 3.33 9.13
N SER A 162 -8.82 3.24 9.74
CA SER A 162 -9.00 2.48 10.98
C SER A 162 -8.90 0.96 10.76
N VAL A 163 -9.38 0.44 9.62
CA VAL A 163 -9.09 -0.94 9.20
C VAL A 163 -7.59 -1.17 9.11
N HIS A 164 -6.85 -0.28 8.44
CA HIS A 164 -5.39 -0.40 8.33
C HIS A 164 -4.69 -0.37 9.69
N LEU A 165 -5.14 0.50 10.62
CA LEU A 165 -4.65 0.51 12.00
C LEU A 165 -4.95 -0.82 12.71
N GLY A 166 -6.15 -1.35 12.54
CA GLY A 166 -6.55 -2.66 13.06
C GLY A 166 -5.62 -3.78 12.61
N ILE A 167 -5.29 -3.85 11.31
CA ILE A 167 -4.37 -4.85 10.75
C ILE A 167 -3.03 -4.83 11.50
N VAL A 168 -2.47 -3.63 11.70
CA VAL A 168 -1.20 -3.48 12.40
C VAL A 168 -1.32 -3.92 13.85
N ARG A 169 -2.39 -3.52 14.55
CA ARG A 169 -2.60 -3.90 15.96
C ARG A 169 -2.78 -5.40 16.14
N GLY A 170 -3.62 -6.03 15.32
CA GLY A 170 -3.85 -7.49 15.35
C GLY A 170 -2.59 -8.28 15.07
N ALA A 171 -1.75 -7.82 14.13
CA ALA A 171 -0.45 -8.44 13.86
C ALA A 171 0.52 -8.33 15.04
N LEU A 172 0.63 -7.14 15.66
CA LEU A 172 1.48 -6.94 16.84
C LEU A 172 1.02 -7.78 18.04
N GLU A 173 -0.29 -7.82 18.30
CA GLU A 173 -0.90 -8.60 19.37
C GLU A 173 -0.66 -10.10 19.19
N THR A 174 -0.76 -10.61 17.96
CA THR A 174 -0.46 -12.02 17.62
C THR A 174 0.99 -12.40 17.93
N TRP A 175 1.91 -11.43 17.92
CA TRP A 175 3.32 -11.61 18.23
C TRP A 175 3.68 -11.11 19.63
N ASP A 176 2.72 -11.11 20.56
CA ASP A 176 2.89 -10.71 21.98
C ASP A 176 3.52 -9.31 22.16
N THR A 177 3.29 -8.42 21.19
CA THR A 177 3.82 -7.05 21.20
C THR A 177 2.69 -6.06 21.48
N HIS A 178 2.90 -5.16 22.45
CA HIS A 178 1.89 -4.18 22.85
C HIS A 178 1.52 -3.26 21.70
N SER A 179 0.21 -3.08 21.47
CA SER A 179 -0.34 -2.34 20.34
C SER A 179 -1.04 -1.04 20.74
N ASP A 180 -1.31 -0.80 22.04
CA ASP A 180 -2.14 0.30 22.55
C ASP A 180 -1.71 1.69 22.09
N GLU A 181 -0.39 1.92 22.03
CA GLU A 181 0.18 3.20 21.60
C GLU A 181 0.32 3.32 20.07
N THR A 182 -0.06 2.28 19.33
CA THR A 182 -0.01 2.28 17.86
C THR A 182 -1.10 3.19 17.32
N SER A 183 -0.73 4.09 16.42
CA SER A 183 -1.67 5.02 15.78
C SER A 183 -1.32 5.24 14.32
N LEU A 184 -2.33 5.49 13.50
CA LEU A 184 -2.18 5.86 12.10
C LEU A 184 -2.80 7.23 11.90
N VAL A 185 -2.00 8.18 11.41
CA VAL A 185 -2.43 9.52 11.04
C VAL A 185 -2.58 9.57 9.52
N PRO A 186 -3.81 9.59 8.99
CA PRO A 186 -4.05 9.63 7.55
C PRO A 186 -3.54 10.95 6.96
N PHE A 187 -2.91 10.88 5.78
CA PHE A 187 -2.51 12.05 4.98
C PHE A 187 -1.69 13.10 5.77
N ALA A 188 -0.90 12.65 6.74
CA ALA A 188 -0.14 13.52 7.63
C ALA A 188 0.96 14.32 6.91
N GLU A 189 1.46 13.81 5.78
CA GLU A 189 2.45 14.48 4.93
C GLU A 189 1.99 14.44 3.45
N PRO A 190 2.47 15.35 2.58
CA PRO A 190 2.20 15.27 1.15
C PRO A 190 2.59 13.90 0.58
N GLY A 191 1.59 13.12 0.18
CA GLY A 191 1.78 11.78 -0.39
C GLY A 191 2.09 10.67 0.62
N ALA A 192 1.88 10.88 1.93
CA ALA A 192 2.08 9.82 2.91
C ALA A 192 1.14 9.89 4.13
N CYS A 193 0.78 8.71 4.63
CA CYS A 193 0.24 8.53 5.98
C CYS A 193 1.38 8.23 6.96
N LEU A 194 1.22 8.58 8.23
CA LEU A 194 2.19 8.28 9.29
C LEU A 194 1.65 7.23 10.24
N LEU A 195 2.31 6.07 10.26
CA LEU A 195 2.08 4.99 11.22
C LEU A 195 3.10 5.09 12.35
N HIS A 196 2.62 5.22 13.57
CA HIS A 196 3.42 5.12 14.78
C HIS A 196 3.22 3.73 15.39
N LEU A 197 4.29 2.94 15.47
CA LEU A 197 4.31 1.58 16.02
C LEU A 197 4.69 1.53 17.51
N THR A 198 5.08 2.68 18.05
CA THR A 198 5.24 2.94 19.48
C THR A 198 4.71 4.35 19.70
N GLY A 199 4.20 4.65 20.89
CA GLY A 199 3.66 5.97 21.18
C GLY A 199 4.65 7.05 20.78
N ALA A 200 4.17 8.04 20.01
CA ALA A 200 4.87 9.29 19.91
C ALA A 200 4.91 9.85 21.33
N THR A 201 6.07 9.80 21.99
CA THR A 201 6.28 10.65 23.16
C THR A 201 6.15 12.07 22.65
N ALA A 202 4.98 12.67 22.85
CA ALA A 202 4.72 14.06 22.57
C ALA A 202 5.77 14.84 23.36
N ARG A 203 6.79 15.35 22.67
CA ARG A 203 7.60 16.43 23.20
C ARG A 203 6.66 17.63 23.29
N THR A 204 6.08 17.83 24.47
CA THR A 204 5.56 19.12 24.91
C THR A 204 6.75 20.09 24.98
N GLY A 205 7.09 20.68 23.84
CA GLY A 205 7.83 21.93 23.77
C GLY A 205 6.84 23.04 24.10
N GLY A 206 7.05 23.69 25.24
CA GLY A 206 6.18 24.74 25.75
C GLY A 206 6.12 25.96 24.84
N ASP A 207 5.03 26.70 24.99
CA ASP A 207 5.08 28.15 24.90
C ASP A 207 4.09 28.73 25.92
N GLN A 208 4.59 29.68 26.71
CA GLN A 208 3.88 30.39 27.77
C GLN A 208 3.86 31.86 27.37
N PRO A 209 2.69 32.52 27.34
CA PRO A 209 2.61 33.95 27.65
C PRO A 209 2.46 34.19 29.15
#